data_AF-A0A352KUV5-F1
#
_entry.id   AF-A0A352KUV5-F1
#
_cell.length_a   1.000
_cell.length_b   1.000
_cell.length_c   1.000
_cell.angle_alpha   90.00
_cell.angle_beta   90.00
_cell.angle_gamma   90.00
#
_symmetry.space_group_name_H-M   'P 1'
#
loop_
_entity.id
_entity.type
_entity.pdbx_description
1 polymer ?
#
loop_
_entity_poly.entity_id
_entity_poly.type
_entity_poly.pdbx_seq_one_letter_code
_entity_poly.pdbx_strand_id
1 'polypeptide(L)'
;MTLDADFRLGIEGVMAGYMLLRGEEGLKVLEDGKMRTKVAQDASGKEVPLPFSETYAVMQALRFMWTYEPERISQERLKASMRILLERQELADLVITDLARWKDWSVQDRLMAMYADEKFAIPAIRRAIVRYLYYCSQEKGEKGADGVEVRPESAVRADALLKELEQKDPKTVSDAKRFLVR
;
A
#
# COMPACT_ATOMS: atom_id res chain seq x y z
N MET A 1 32.47 3.08 16.25
CA MET A 1 31.38 2.52 15.44
C MET A 1 30.36 3.62 15.24
N THR A 2 30.56 4.44 14.21
CA THR A 2 29.63 5.49 13.80
C THR A 2 28.50 4.78 13.07
N LEU A 3 27.37 4.57 13.75
CA LEU A 3 26.12 4.31 13.05
C LEU A 3 25.77 5.63 12.37
N ASP A 4 26.06 5.68 11.07
CA ASP A 4 25.49 6.68 10.17
C ASP A 4 23.98 6.71 10.37
N ALA A 5 23.32 7.83 10.12
CA ALA A 5 21.95 8.14 10.57
C ALA A 5 20.81 7.17 10.13
N ASP A 6 21.09 6.01 9.54
CA ASP A 6 20.25 5.36 8.55
C ASP A 6 19.64 3.99 8.89
N PHE A 7 19.98 3.33 10.00
CA PHE A 7 19.35 2.04 10.35
C PHE A 7 18.96 1.94 11.82
N ARG A 8 17.66 2.09 12.10
CA ARG A 8 17.07 1.85 13.43
C ARG A 8 16.41 0.47 13.47
N LEU A 9 17.23 -0.56 13.74
CA LEU A 9 16.73 -1.92 13.92
C LEU A 9 15.68 -1.97 15.05
N GLY A 10 14.51 -2.53 14.77
CA GLY A 10 13.45 -2.76 15.76
C GLY A 10 12.51 -1.57 16.01
N ILE A 11 12.66 -0.45 15.29
CA ILE A 11 11.78 0.71 15.46
C ILE A 11 10.32 0.40 15.05
N GLU A 12 10.11 -0.53 14.12
CA GLU A 12 8.79 -1.04 13.76
C GLU A 12 8.06 -1.68 14.96
N GLY A 13 8.79 -2.40 15.82
CA GLY A 13 8.25 -2.99 17.04
C GLY A 13 7.85 -1.93 18.07
N VAL A 14 8.65 -0.86 18.18
CA VAL A 14 8.30 0.30 19.03
C VAL A 14 7.06 1.01 18.51
N MET A 15 6.95 1.21 17.19
CA MET A 15 5.78 1.84 16.55
C MET A 15 4.52 0.97 16.71
N ALA A 16 4.63 -0.35 16.55
CA ALA A 16 3.54 -1.28 16.78
C ALA A 16 3.10 -1.28 18.26
N GLY A 17 4.05 -1.35 19.20
CA GLY A 17 3.80 -1.23 20.63
C GLY A 17 3.13 0.10 21.01
N TYR A 18 3.51 1.19 20.37
CA TYR A 18 2.87 2.49 20.58
C TYR A 18 1.41 2.50 20.10
N MET A 19 1.11 1.93 18.92
CA MET A 19 -0.27 1.75 18.43
C MET A 19 -1.08 0.81 19.32
N LEU A 20 -0.47 -0.26 19.83
CA LEU A 20 -1.08 -1.17 20.80
C LEU A 20 -1.50 -0.45 22.09
N LEU A 21 -0.69 0.49 22.58
CA LEU A 21 -1.01 1.23 23.80
C LEU A 21 -2.01 2.37 23.55
N ARG A 22 -1.92 3.05 22.41
CA ARG A 22 -2.64 4.30 22.14
C ARG A 22 -3.79 4.19 21.15
N GLY A 23 -3.95 3.07 20.45
CA GLY A 23 -4.99 2.86 19.45
C GLY A 23 -4.88 3.84 18.29
N GLU A 24 -6.02 4.33 17.81
CA GLU A 24 -6.08 5.26 16.67
C GLU A 24 -5.35 6.59 16.92
N GLU A 25 -5.28 7.07 18.16
CA GLU A 25 -4.49 8.27 18.50
C GLU A 25 -3.00 8.03 18.27
N GLY A 26 -2.51 6.84 18.60
CA GLY A 26 -1.12 6.45 18.33
C GLY A 26 -0.84 6.36 16.82
N LEU A 27 -1.78 5.79 16.08
CA LEU A 27 -1.72 5.71 14.63
C LEU A 27 -1.67 7.11 13.99
N LYS A 28 -2.52 8.05 14.44
CA LYS A 28 -2.54 9.43 13.93
C LYS A 28 -1.19 10.13 14.10
N VAL A 29 -0.53 9.97 15.25
CA VAL A 29 0.81 10.52 15.47
C VAL A 29 1.82 9.97 14.46
N LEU A 30 1.77 8.66 14.15
CA LEU A 30 2.64 8.06 13.15
C LEU A 30 2.28 8.52 11.72
N GLU A 31 1.00 8.69 11.41
CA GLU A 31 0.57 9.22 10.11
C GLU A 31 1.18 10.60 9.84
N ASP A 32 1.05 11.52 10.81
CA ASP A 32 1.53 12.88 10.66
C ASP A 32 3.06 12.93 10.65
N GLY A 33 3.69 12.28 11.64
CA GLY A 33 5.13 12.36 11.88
C GLY A 33 6.00 11.45 11.02
N LYS A 34 5.43 10.44 10.35
CA LYS A 34 6.20 9.41 9.64
C LYS A 34 5.65 9.03 8.27
N MET A 35 4.40 9.37 7.94
CA MET A 35 3.81 9.00 6.65
C MET A 35 3.62 10.24 5.76
N ARG A 36 2.95 11.28 6.28
CA ARG A 36 2.65 12.54 5.57
C ARG A 36 3.88 13.46 5.46
N THR A 37 4.58 13.70 6.58
CA THR A 37 5.78 14.57 6.55
C THR A 37 6.90 13.99 5.70
N LYS A 38 7.44 14.76 4.75
CA LYS A 38 8.57 14.30 3.93
C LYS A 38 9.95 14.58 4.55
N VAL A 39 9.97 15.23 5.70
CA VAL A 39 11.18 15.73 6.35
C VAL A 39 11.24 15.35 7.83
N ALA A 40 12.45 15.38 8.39
CA ALA A 40 12.79 15.20 9.79
C ALA A 40 13.85 16.22 10.20
N GLN A 41 14.17 16.30 11.49
CA GLN A 41 15.30 17.08 11.98
C GLN A 41 16.44 16.14 12.38
N ASP A 42 17.67 16.47 12.00
CA ASP A 42 18.87 15.78 12.48
C ASP A 42 19.26 16.24 13.89
N ALA A 43 20.35 15.69 14.44
CA ALA A 43 20.82 16.02 15.80
C ALA A 43 21.20 17.50 15.99
N SER A 44 21.46 18.24 14.90
CA SER A 44 21.75 19.67 14.92
C SER A 44 20.50 20.55 14.75
N GLY A 45 19.32 19.95 14.61
CA GLY A 45 18.06 20.64 14.33
C GLY A 45 17.88 21.02 12.86
N LYS A 46 18.76 20.56 11.98
CA LYS A 46 18.67 20.83 10.55
C LYS A 46 17.61 19.93 9.91
N GLU A 47 16.79 20.52 9.05
CA GLU A 47 15.82 19.76 8.26
C GLU A 47 16.53 18.85 7.24
N VAL A 48 16.18 17.57 7.27
CA VAL A 48 16.68 16.50 6.40
C VAL A 48 15.51 15.69 5.85
N PRO A 49 15.65 15.01 4.70
CA PRO A 49 14.62 14.09 4.23
C PRO A 49 14.30 13.04 5.29
N LEU A 50 13.02 12.69 5.44
CA LEU A 50 12.63 11.62 6.36
C LEU A 50 13.25 10.29 5.88
N PRO A 51 14.05 9.59 6.72
CA PRO A 51 14.71 8.37 6.30
C PRO A 51 13.73 7.28 5.86
N PHE A 52 14.11 6.52 4.83
CA PHE A 52 13.32 5.39 4.34
C PHE A 52 13.00 4.37 5.43
N SER A 53 13.95 4.12 6.34
CA SER A 53 13.78 3.18 7.44
C SER A 53 12.61 3.56 8.35
N GLU A 54 12.30 4.85 8.51
CA GLU A 54 11.17 5.33 9.30
C GLU A 54 9.82 5.02 8.63
N THR A 55 9.69 5.34 7.34
CA THR A 55 8.45 5.11 6.58
C THR A 55 8.21 3.61 6.39
N TYR A 56 9.27 2.85 6.10
CA TYR A 56 9.21 1.40 5.99
C TYR A 56 8.83 0.74 7.33
N ALA A 57 9.38 1.21 8.46
CA ALA A 57 9.02 0.70 9.77
C ALA A 57 7.53 0.93 10.12
N VAL A 58 6.97 2.09 9.79
CA VAL A 58 5.52 2.32 9.97
C VAL A 58 4.70 1.37 9.12
N MET A 59 5.08 1.15 7.86
CA MET A 59 4.40 0.16 7.00
C MET A 59 4.42 -1.25 7.61
N GLN A 60 5.57 -1.68 8.17
CA GLN A 60 5.68 -2.96 8.88
C GLN A 60 4.80 -3.00 10.14
N ALA A 61 4.74 -1.90 10.90
CA ALA A 61 3.88 -1.80 12.07
C ALA A 61 2.40 -1.89 11.68
N LEU A 62 1.97 -1.28 10.56
CA LEU A 62 0.60 -1.43 10.04
C LEU A 62 0.29 -2.89 9.68
N ARG A 63 1.22 -3.60 9.05
CA ARG A 63 1.08 -5.05 8.75
C ARG A 63 0.93 -5.89 10.01
N PHE A 64 1.70 -5.57 11.05
CA PHE A 64 1.57 -6.21 12.35
C PHE A 64 0.18 -5.99 12.94
N MET A 65 -0.28 -4.74 13.02
CA MET A 65 -1.60 -4.41 13.56
C MET A 65 -2.71 -5.11 12.77
N TRP A 66 -2.60 -5.15 11.43
CA TRP A 66 -3.55 -5.84 10.55
C TRP A 66 -3.66 -7.33 10.87
N THR A 67 -2.53 -7.98 11.14
CA THR A 67 -2.45 -9.44 11.25
C THR A 67 -2.79 -9.92 12.65
N TYR A 68 -2.30 -9.22 13.68
CA TYR A 68 -2.29 -9.70 15.05
C TYR A 68 -3.25 -8.94 15.97
N GLU A 69 -3.66 -7.73 15.60
CA GLU A 69 -4.41 -6.83 16.50
C GLU A 69 -5.66 -6.21 15.83
N PRO A 70 -6.51 -7.00 15.13
CA PRO A 70 -7.64 -6.48 14.36
C PRO A 70 -8.74 -5.83 15.22
N GLU A 71 -8.78 -6.13 16.51
CA GLU A 71 -9.73 -5.54 17.47
C GLU A 71 -9.24 -4.20 18.03
N ARG A 72 -7.94 -3.88 17.88
CA ARG A 72 -7.36 -2.65 18.44
C ARG A 72 -7.56 -1.44 17.53
N ILE A 73 -7.39 -1.65 16.22
CA ILE A 73 -7.62 -0.66 15.18
C ILE A 73 -8.33 -1.37 14.03
N SER A 74 -9.45 -0.82 13.58
CA SER A 74 -10.24 -1.46 12.53
C SER A 74 -9.43 -1.61 11.23
N GLN A 75 -9.72 -2.68 10.48
CA GLN A 75 -9.10 -2.93 9.18
C GLN A 75 -9.32 -1.77 8.20
N GLU A 76 -10.50 -1.14 8.20
CA GLU A 76 -10.79 0.02 7.38
C GLU A 76 -9.91 1.23 7.75
N ARG A 77 -9.66 1.43 9.05
CA ARG A 77 -8.77 2.50 9.52
C ARG A 77 -7.31 2.24 9.11
N LEU A 78 -6.85 0.98 9.16
CA LEU A 78 -5.51 0.59 8.72
C LEU A 78 -5.33 0.71 7.20
N LYS A 79 -6.35 0.33 6.41
CA LYS A 79 -6.38 0.57 4.96
C LYS A 79 -6.22 2.05 4.65
N ALA A 80 -6.98 2.92 5.32
CA ALA A 80 -6.87 4.36 5.15
C ALA A 80 -5.44 4.88 5.38
N SER A 81 -4.75 4.39 6.42
CA SER A 81 -3.34 4.70 6.68
C SER A 81 -2.43 4.19 5.57
N MET A 82 -2.58 2.93 5.17
CA MET A 82 -1.75 2.32 4.11
C MET A 82 -1.84 3.11 2.80
N ARG A 83 -3.03 3.62 2.45
CA ARG A 83 -3.23 4.51 1.28
C ARG A 83 -2.42 5.81 1.36
N ILE A 84 -2.07 6.32 2.54
CA ILE A 84 -1.21 7.52 2.67
C ILE A 84 0.18 7.24 2.08
N LEU A 85 0.69 6.02 2.25
CA LEU A 85 2.02 5.63 1.76
C LEU A 85 2.09 5.49 0.23
N LEU A 86 0.98 5.52 -0.50
CA LEU A 86 1.02 5.60 -1.97
C LEU A 86 1.73 6.88 -2.46
N GLU A 87 1.79 7.94 -1.64
CA GLU A 87 2.56 9.16 -1.94
C GLU A 87 4.08 9.01 -1.73
N ARG A 88 4.54 7.84 -1.27
CA ARG A 88 5.96 7.48 -1.11
C ARG A 88 6.35 6.61 -2.29
N GLN A 89 6.95 7.21 -3.31
CA GLN A 89 7.37 6.51 -4.52
C GLN A 89 8.24 5.29 -4.19
N GLU A 90 9.10 5.42 -3.19
CA GLU A 90 10.02 4.41 -2.67
C GLU A 90 9.34 3.22 -1.96
N LEU A 91 8.04 3.32 -1.65
CA LEU A 91 7.24 2.26 -1.03
C LEU A 91 6.04 1.81 -1.88
N ALA A 92 5.74 2.52 -2.98
CA ALA A 92 4.45 2.41 -3.64
C ALA A 92 4.15 0.99 -4.15
N ASP A 93 5.14 0.26 -4.68
CA ASP A 93 4.94 -1.12 -5.15
C ASP A 93 4.60 -2.10 -4.01
N LEU A 94 5.25 -1.94 -2.85
CA LEU A 94 4.96 -2.70 -1.64
C LEU A 94 3.57 -2.37 -1.09
N VAL A 95 3.23 -1.09 -1.03
CA VAL A 95 1.93 -0.59 -0.55
C VAL A 95 0.80 -1.11 -1.43
N ILE A 96 0.95 -1.05 -2.76
CA ILE A 96 -0.05 -1.57 -3.70
C ILE A 96 -0.24 -3.08 -3.52
N THR A 97 0.85 -3.81 -3.27
CA THR A 97 0.79 -5.25 -2.99
C THR A 97 0.04 -5.54 -1.69
N ASP A 98 0.26 -4.76 -0.64
CA ASP A 98 -0.47 -4.92 0.62
C ASP A 98 -1.95 -4.57 0.47
N LEU A 99 -2.28 -3.47 -0.22
CA LEU A 99 -3.66 -3.09 -0.50
C LEU A 99 -4.40 -4.17 -1.30
N ALA A 100 -3.72 -4.84 -2.24
CA ALA A 100 -4.29 -5.98 -2.95
C ALA A 100 -4.56 -7.16 -2.00
N ARG A 101 -3.62 -7.50 -1.11
CA ARG A 101 -3.79 -8.57 -0.12
C ARG A 101 -4.91 -8.27 0.87
N TRP A 102 -5.05 -7.01 1.24
CA TRP A 102 -6.09 -6.51 2.15
C TRP A 102 -7.44 -6.32 1.47
N LYS A 103 -7.53 -6.66 0.17
CA LYS A 103 -8.72 -6.49 -0.67
C LYS A 103 -9.27 -5.07 -0.65
N ASP A 104 -8.37 -4.10 -0.55
CA ASP A 104 -8.74 -2.70 -0.61
C ASP A 104 -8.87 -2.27 -2.07
N TRP A 105 -10.04 -2.55 -2.66
CA TRP A 105 -10.34 -2.29 -4.06
C TRP A 105 -10.71 -0.84 -4.40
N SER A 106 -10.72 0.03 -3.39
CA SER A 106 -11.22 1.41 -3.52
C SER A 106 -10.27 2.36 -4.26
N VAL A 107 -9.02 1.95 -4.52
CA VAL A 107 -7.97 2.85 -5.04
C VAL A 107 -7.70 2.72 -6.54
N GLN A 108 -8.51 1.97 -7.30
CA GLN A 108 -8.30 1.73 -8.74
C GLN A 108 -8.02 3.02 -9.53
N ASP A 109 -8.83 4.06 -9.34
CA ASP A 109 -8.69 5.32 -10.08
C ASP A 109 -7.39 6.05 -9.73
N ARG A 110 -7.04 6.05 -8.44
CA ARG A 110 -5.77 6.62 -7.98
C ARG A 110 -4.58 5.85 -8.56
N LEU A 111 -4.66 4.52 -8.62
CA LEU A 111 -3.58 3.72 -9.22
C LEU A 111 -3.46 3.96 -10.72
N MET A 112 -4.55 4.17 -11.45
CA MET A 112 -4.50 4.55 -12.87
C MET A 112 -3.91 5.96 -13.06
N ALA A 113 -4.24 6.91 -12.18
CA ALA A 113 -3.60 8.21 -12.19
C ALA A 113 -2.09 8.11 -11.92
N MET A 114 -1.68 7.29 -10.95
CA MET A 114 -0.26 7.01 -10.69
C MET A 114 0.41 6.33 -11.91
N TYR A 115 -0.28 5.41 -12.60
CA TYR A 115 0.27 4.74 -13.77
C TYR A 115 0.63 5.73 -14.91
N ALA A 116 -0.19 6.77 -15.07
CA ALA A 116 0.00 7.82 -16.07
C ALA A 116 0.98 8.92 -15.65
N ASP A 117 1.35 8.98 -14.36
CA ASP A 117 2.29 9.98 -13.83
C ASP A 117 3.74 9.50 -13.99
N GLU A 118 4.57 10.30 -14.66
CA GLU A 118 6.00 10.05 -14.84
C GLU A 118 6.74 9.89 -13.51
N LYS A 119 6.26 10.53 -12.44
CA LYS A 119 6.77 10.33 -11.08
C LYS A 119 6.66 8.87 -10.64
N PHE A 120 5.71 8.08 -11.14
CA PHE A 120 5.55 6.68 -10.76
C PHE A 120 5.87 5.71 -11.91
N ALA A 121 6.56 6.17 -12.95
CA ALA A 121 7.01 5.38 -14.11
C ALA A 121 8.16 4.40 -13.79
N ILE A 122 8.13 3.77 -12.61
CA ILE A 122 9.05 2.72 -12.18
C ILE A 122 8.45 1.36 -12.56
N PRO A 123 9.20 0.45 -13.22
CA PRO A 123 8.69 -0.84 -13.66
C PRO A 123 8.06 -1.69 -12.53
N ALA A 124 8.61 -1.61 -11.32
CA ALA A 124 8.06 -2.32 -10.16
C ALA A 124 6.66 -1.81 -9.78
N ILE A 125 6.46 -0.49 -9.72
CA ILE A 125 5.17 0.14 -9.42
C ILE A 125 4.14 -0.20 -10.49
N ARG A 126 4.48 -0.03 -11.78
CA ARG A 126 3.56 -0.35 -12.88
C ARG A 126 3.10 -1.80 -12.86
N ARG A 127 4.03 -2.74 -12.61
CA ARG A 127 3.66 -4.16 -12.44
C ARG A 127 2.80 -4.40 -11.21
N ALA A 128 3.04 -3.71 -10.09
CA ALA A 128 2.21 -3.82 -8.90
C ALA A 128 0.77 -3.34 -9.18
N ILE A 129 0.60 -2.23 -9.91
CA ILE A 129 -0.72 -1.73 -10.34
C ILE A 129 -1.45 -2.77 -11.20
N VAL A 130 -0.79 -3.32 -12.22
CA VAL A 130 -1.40 -4.37 -13.06
C VAL A 130 -1.82 -5.58 -12.23
N ARG A 131 -0.98 -6.03 -11.29
CA ARG A 131 -1.30 -7.18 -10.43
C ARG A 131 -2.46 -6.89 -9.48
N TYR A 132 -2.50 -5.69 -8.91
CA TYR A 132 -3.63 -5.24 -8.10
C TYR A 132 -4.94 -5.31 -8.89
N LEU A 133 -4.95 -4.78 -10.12
CA LEU A 133 -6.14 -4.83 -10.98
C LEU A 133 -6.49 -6.28 -11.33
N TYR A 134 -5.49 -7.12 -11.64
CA TYR A 134 -5.72 -8.54 -11.89
C TYR A 134 -6.40 -9.23 -10.71
N TYR A 135 -5.86 -9.09 -9.50
CA TYR A 135 -6.46 -9.72 -8.32
C TYR A 135 -7.85 -9.19 -8.03
N CYS A 136 -8.07 -7.88 -8.15
CA CYS A 136 -9.39 -7.28 -8.02
C CYS A 136 -10.38 -7.85 -9.04
N SER A 137 -9.93 -8.08 -10.28
CA SER A 137 -10.77 -8.65 -11.33
C SER A 137 -11.09 -10.13 -11.09
N GLN A 138 -10.27 -10.86 -10.35
CA GLN A 138 -10.57 -12.24 -9.94
C GLN A 138 -11.55 -12.33 -8.77
N GLU A 139 -12.00 -11.21 -8.18
CA GLU A 139 -12.97 -11.25 -7.09
C GLU A 139 -14.31 -11.80 -7.57
N LYS A 140 -14.79 -12.77 -6.79
CA LYS A 140 -16.05 -13.46 -6.99
C LYS A 140 -17.18 -12.70 -6.31
N GLY A 141 -18.36 -12.84 -6.87
CA GLY A 141 -19.58 -12.29 -6.28
C GLY A 141 -20.01 -13.03 -5.04
N GLU A 142 -20.86 -12.40 -4.23
CA GLU A 142 -21.70 -13.17 -3.32
C GLU A 142 -22.73 -13.94 -4.16
N LYS A 143 -23.03 -15.17 -3.75
CA LYS A 143 -24.10 -15.95 -4.38
C LYS A 143 -25.43 -15.51 -3.80
N GLY A 144 -26.33 -15.03 -4.65
CA GLY A 144 -27.70 -14.73 -4.28
C GLY A 144 -28.47 -15.98 -3.84
N ALA A 145 -29.64 -15.78 -3.23
CA ALA A 145 -30.56 -16.86 -2.85
C ALA A 145 -31.05 -17.71 -4.05
N ASP A 146 -30.96 -17.16 -5.27
CA ASP A 146 -31.24 -17.82 -6.55
C ASP A 146 -30.02 -18.57 -7.13
N GLY A 147 -28.88 -18.54 -6.42
CA GLY A 147 -27.63 -19.16 -6.85
C GLY A 147 -26.86 -18.36 -7.90
N VAL A 148 -27.34 -17.18 -8.31
CA VAL A 148 -26.66 -16.33 -9.28
C VAL A 148 -25.52 -15.59 -8.58
N GLU A 149 -24.32 -15.67 -9.16
CA GLU A 149 -23.14 -14.97 -8.68
C GLU A 149 -22.99 -13.64 -9.43
N VAL A 150 -23.19 -12.52 -8.71
CA VAL A 150 -23.03 -11.18 -9.27
C VAL A 150 -21.65 -10.66 -8.89
N ARG A 151 -20.76 -10.53 -9.88
CA ARG A 151 -19.40 -10.02 -9.65
C ARG A 151 -19.45 -8.60 -9.07
N PRO A 152 -18.57 -8.27 -8.11
CA PRO A 152 -18.51 -6.92 -7.55
C PRO A 152 -18.22 -5.87 -8.63
N GLU A 153 -18.78 -4.67 -8.48
CA GLU A 153 -18.51 -3.54 -9.41
C GLU A 153 -17.01 -3.27 -9.55
N SER A 154 -16.26 -3.37 -8.44
CA SER A 154 -14.81 -3.22 -8.44
C SER A 154 -14.11 -4.23 -9.35
N ALA A 155 -14.59 -5.47 -9.42
CA ALA A 155 -14.00 -6.51 -10.26
C ALA A 155 -14.26 -6.25 -11.75
N VAL A 156 -15.49 -5.82 -12.08
CA VAL A 156 -15.87 -5.44 -13.45
C VAL A 156 -15.07 -4.22 -13.92
N ARG A 157 -14.90 -3.22 -13.06
CA ARG A 157 -14.07 -2.05 -13.35
C ARG A 157 -12.60 -2.44 -13.57
N ALA A 158 -12.06 -3.31 -12.72
CA ALA A 158 -10.68 -3.75 -12.85
C ALA A 158 -10.42 -4.49 -14.17
N ASP A 159 -11.36 -5.30 -14.66
CA ASP A 159 -11.27 -5.92 -15.99
C ASP A 159 -11.21 -4.86 -17.12
N ALA A 160 -12.03 -3.81 -17.03
CA ALA A 160 -12.02 -2.74 -18.02
C ALA A 160 -10.68 -2.00 -18.04
N LEU A 161 -10.14 -1.66 -16.86
CA LEU A 161 -8.84 -0.99 -16.72
C LEU A 161 -7.68 -1.87 -17.20
N LEU A 162 -7.73 -3.18 -16.94
CA LEU A 162 -6.73 -4.12 -17.47
C LEU A 162 -6.74 -4.16 -18.99
N LYS A 163 -7.91 -4.19 -19.64
CA LYS A 163 -8.02 -4.14 -21.10
C LYS A 163 -7.45 -2.85 -21.67
N GLU A 164 -7.68 -1.72 -20.99
CA GLU A 164 -7.06 -0.45 -21.36
C GLU A 164 -5.53 -0.52 -21.29
N LEU A 165 -4.97 -1.07 -20.20
CA LEU A 165 -3.52 -1.24 -20.06
C LEU A 165 -2.94 -2.24 -21.05
N GLU A 166 -3.67 -3.29 -21.42
CA GLU A 166 -3.25 -4.25 -22.46
C GLU A 166 -3.10 -3.58 -23.83
N GLN A 167 -3.94 -2.58 -24.13
CA GLN A 167 -3.85 -1.80 -25.37
C GLN A 167 -2.72 -0.76 -25.32
N LYS A 168 -2.53 -0.10 -24.17
CA LYS A 168 -1.55 1.00 -24.02
C LYS A 168 -0.12 0.52 -23.74
N ASP A 169 0.04 -0.50 -22.90
CA ASP A 169 1.33 -1.06 -22.47
C ASP A 169 1.26 -2.60 -22.36
N PRO A 170 1.13 -3.31 -23.50
CA PRO A 170 1.01 -4.77 -23.53
C PRO A 170 2.22 -5.47 -22.90
N LYS A 171 3.41 -4.87 -23.00
CA LYS A 171 4.65 -5.43 -22.45
C LYS A 171 4.59 -5.49 -20.93
N THR A 172 4.26 -4.38 -20.27
CA THR A 172 4.16 -4.35 -18.81
C THR A 172 3.09 -5.30 -18.30
N VAL A 173 1.94 -5.41 -19.00
CA VAL A 173 0.89 -6.35 -18.62
C VAL A 173 1.35 -7.80 -18.72
N SER A 174 1.98 -8.17 -19.85
CA SER A 174 2.57 -9.50 -20.05
C SER A 174 3.61 -9.83 -18.96
N ASP A 175 4.53 -8.91 -18.68
CA ASP A 175 5.57 -9.08 -17.67
C ASP A 175 4.98 -9.22 -16.25
N ALA A 176 3.94 -8.44 -15.94
CA ALA A 176 3.26 -8.52 -14.66
C ALA A 176 2.58 -9.88 -14.45
N LYS A 177 1.92 -10.41 -15.50
CA LYS A 177 1.18 -11.68 -15.49
C LYS A 177 2.08 -12.91 -15.44
N ARG A 178 3.28 -12.86 -16.03
CA ARG A 178 4.23 -13.99 -16.08
C ARG A 178 4.54 -14.59 -14.70
N PHE A 179 4.51 -13.78 -13.65
CA PHE A 179 4.83 -14.19 -12.28
C PHE A 179 3.60 -14.44 -11.39
N LEU A 180 2.38 -14.38 -11.95
CA LEU A 180 1.14 -14.70 -11.23
C LEU A 180 0.85 -16.19 -11.18
N VAL A 181 1.50 -16.98 -12.03
CA VAL A 181 1.40 -18.44 -12.07
C VAL A 181 2.46 -19.03 -11.13
N ARG A 182 2.05 -19.38 -9.91
CA ARG A 182 2.70 -20.37 -9.06
C ARG A 182 1.64 -21.26 -8.47
#